data_AF-X0RW64-F1
#
_entry.id   AF-X0RW64-F1
#
_cell.length_a   1.000
_cell.length_b   1.000
_cell.length_c   1.000
_cell.angle_alpha   90.00
_cell.angle_beta   90.00
_cell.angle_gamma   90.00
#
_symmetry.space_group_name_H-M   'P 1'
#
loop_
_entity.id
_entity.type
_entity.pdbx_description
1 polymer ?
#
loop_
_entity_poly.entity_id
_entity_poly.type
_entity_poly.pdbx_seq_one_letter_code
_entity_poly.pdbx_strand_id
1 'polypeptide(L)' 'TICTTGSAGSHLAIVSREFGLPCIMATEFLTEDVSSLNGKNAKIIHDGDDKGILYLNE' A
#
# COMPACT_ATOMS: atom_id res chain seq x y z
N THR A 1 -2.04 0.59 4.38
CA THR A 1 -3.05 0.81 3.32
C THR A 1 -2.39 0.92 1.96
N ILE A 2 -3.06 0.51 0.88
CA ILE A 2 -2.54 0.56 -0.49
C ILE A 2 -3.57 1.29 -1.37
N CYS A 3 -3.12 2.14 -2.28
CA CYS A 3 -3.98 2.82 -3.25
C CYS A 3 -3.34 2.82 -4.64
N THR A 4 -4.14 2.57 -5.68
CA THR A 4 -3.67 2.57 -7.07
C THR A 4 -3.43 3.96 -7.64
N THR A 5 -3.88 4.99 -6.94
CA THR A 5 -3.75 6.39 -7.35
C THR A 5 -3.28 7.27 -6.19
N GLY A 6 -2.86 8.48 -6.53
CA GLY A 6 -2.41 9.47 -5.57
C GLY A 6 -0.89 9.56 -5.45
N SER A 7 -0.44 10.41 -4.53
CA SER A 7 0.96 10.72 -4.28
C SER A 7 1.17 11.03 -2.81
N ALA A 8 2.39 11.44 -2.44
CA ALA A 8 2.72 11.80 -1.08
C ALA A 8 1.80 12.89 -0.48
N GLY A 9 1.22 13.78 -1.28
CA GLY A 9 0.31 14.85 -0.84
C GLY A 9 -1.18 14.52 -0.90
N SER A 10 -1.57 13.30 -1.27
CA SER A 10 -2.98 12.93 -1.40
C SER A 10 -3.66 12.72 -0.04
N HIS A 11 -4.99 12.86 -0.01
CA HIS A 11 -5.81 12.70 1.20
C HIS A 11 -5.46 11.43 1.99
N LEU A 12 -5.45 10.26 1.34
CA LEU A 12 -5.15 9.01 2.01
C LEU A 12 -3.73 8.98 2.60
N ALA A 13 -2.75 9.59 1.90
CA ALA A 13 -1.36 9.65 2.38
C ALA A 13 -1.23 10.57 3.60
N ILE A 14 -1.92 11.71 3.62
CA ILE A 14 -1.93 12.63 4.78
C ILE A 14 -2.58 11.94 5.98
N VAL A 15 -3.78 11.41 5.80
CA VAL A 15 -4.52 10.73 6.87
C VAL A 15 -3.73 9.53 7.40
N SER A 16 -3.15 8.69 6.52
CA SER A 16 -2.35 7.54 6.99
C SER A 16 -1.19 7.97 7.90
N ARG A 17 -0.52 9.09 7.60
CA ARG A 17 0.54 9.64 8.45
C ARG A 17 0.03 10.15 9.80
N GLU A 18 -1.12 10.83 9.81
CA GLU A 18 -1.75 11.31 11.05
C GLU A 18 -2.12 10.17 12.01
N PHE A 19 -2.50 9.01 11.46
CA PHE A 19 -2.83 7.81 12.24
C PHE A 19 -1.62 6.87 12.46
N GLY A 20 -0.42 7.23 11.99
CA GLY A 20 0.77 6.37 12.12
C GLY A 20 0.68 5.03 11.37
N LEU A 21 -0.14 4.96 10.32
CA LEU A 21 -0.34 3.77 9.52
C LEU A 21 0.57 3.79 8.28
N PRO A 22 1.29 2.70 7.97
CA PRO A 22 2.10 2.62 6.76
C PRO A 22 1.19 2.58 5.52
N CYS A 23 1.57 3.33 4.49
CA CYS A 23 0.81 3.38 3.25
C CYS A 23 1.68 3.42 1.99
N ILE A 24 1.21 2.76 0.92
CA ILE A 24 1.81 2.81 -0.42
C ILE A 24 0.78 3.43 -1.36
N MET A 25 1.21 4.43 -2.13
CA MET A 25 0.36 5.13 -3.11
C MET A 25 0.81 4.78 -4.52
N ALA A 26 -0.05 5.06 -5.51
CA ALA A 26 0.22 4.81 -6.93
C ALA A 26 0.71 3.37 -7.23
N THR A 27 0.15 2.37 -6.53
CA THR A 27 0.53 0.96 -6.73
C THR A 27 -0.15 0.39 -7.96
N GLU A 28 0.64 -0.21 -8.86
CA GLU A 28 0.13 -0.98 -9.99
C GLU A 28 0.06 -2.47 -9.64
N PHE A 29 -1.06 -3.12 -9.96
CA PHE A 29 -1.23 -4.56 -9.77
C PHE A 29 -0.94 -5.28 -11.08
N LEU A 30 0.00 -6.23 -11.04
CA LEU A 30 0.36 -7.06 -12.20
C LEU A 30 -0.51 -8.34 -12.31
N THR A 31 -1.50 -8.51 -11.43
CA THR A 31 -2.47 -9.61 -11.50
C THR A 31 -3.72 -9.15 -12.23
N GLU A 32 -4.25 -10.00 -13.12
CA GLU A 32 -5.51 -9.74 -13.81
C GLU A 32 -6.71 -9.87 -12.86
N ASP A 33 -6.61 -10.71 -11.83
CA ASP A 33 -7.66 -10.89 -10.82
C ASP A 33 -7.23 -10.32 -9.46
N VAL A 34 -7.58 -9.07 -9.22
CA VAL A 34 -7.39 -8.39 -7.92
C VAL A 34 -8.28 -9.01 -6.83
N SER A 35 -9.40 -9.63 -7.20
CA SER A 35 -10.34 -10.25 -6.26
C SER A 35 -9.69 -11.42 -5.52
N SER A 36 -8.72 -12.09 -6.16
CA SER A 36 -7.90 -13.14 -5.55
C SER A 36 -7.07 -12.68 -4.35
N LEU A 37 -6.90 -11.37 -4.15
CA LEU A 37 -6.22 -10.78 -3.00
C LEU A 37 -7.16 -10.53 -1.82
N ASN A 38 -8.48 -10.59 -2.03
CA ASN A 38 -9.45 -10.35 -0.97
C ASN A 38 -9.34 -11.42 0.13
N GLY A 39 -9.29 -10.96 1.39
CA GLY A 39 -9.13 -11.84 2.55
C GLY A 39 -7.70 -12.35 2.81
N LYS A 40 -6.72 -12.02 1.95
CA LYS A 40 -5.31 -12.37 2.20
C LYS A 40 -4.69 -11.44 3.23
N ASN A 41 -3.87 -12.01 4.10
CA ASN A 41 -3.06 -11.23 5.03
C ASN A 41 -1.85 -10.65 4.30
N ALA A 42 -1.46 -9.43 4.66
CA ALA A 42 -0.32 -8.77 4.05
C ALA A 42 0.47 -7.95 5.07
N LYS A 43 1.75 -7.76 4.79
CA LYS A 43 2.66 -6.92 5.57
C LYS A 43 3.23 -5.82 4.68
N ILE A 44 3.16 -4.58 5.17
CA ILE A 44 3.79 -3.42 4.53
C ILE A 44 5.08 -3.11 5.30
N ILE A 45 6.18 -2.97 4.57
CA ILE A 45 7.44 -2.40 5.08
C ILE A 45 7.93 -1.29 4.14
N HIS A 46 8.96 -0.58 4.54
CA HIS A 46 9.71 0.33 3.68
C HIS A 46 11.20 0.02 3.78
N ASP A 47 11.99 0.40 2.77
CA ASP A 47 13.44 0.20 2.76
C ASP A 47 14.23 1.21 3.62
N GLY A 48 13.54 2.25 4.09
CA GLY A 48 14.12 3.32 4.91
C GLY A 48 14.21 4.65 4.17
N ASP A 49 13.89 4.66 2.88
CA ASP A 49 13.89 5.85 2.04
C ASP A 49 12.49 6.06 1.44
N ASP A 50 12.31 5.88 0.13
CA ASP A 50 11.06 6.17 -0.59
C ASP A 50 10.30 4.93 -1.09
N LYS A 51 10.83 3.71 -0.90
CA LYS A 51 10.20 2.49 -1.42
C LYS A 51 9.39 1.77 -0.36
N GLY A 52 8.11 1.60 -0.66
CA GLY A 52 7.21 0.70 0.07
C GLY A 52 7.24 -0.70 -0.53
N ILE A 53 7.32 -1.73 0.32
CA ILE A 53 7.31 -3.15 -0.07
C ILE A 53 6.09 -3.81 0.58
N LEU A 54 5.33 -4.55 -0.23
CA LEU A 54 4.18 -5.34 0.21
C LEU A 54 4.51 -6.83 0.13
N TYR A 55 4.40 -7.54 1.25
CA TYR A 55 4.44 -8.99 1.30
C TYR A 55 3.02 -9.53 1.47
N LEU A 56 2.65 -10.51 0.65
CA LEU A 56 1.47 -11.33 0.90
C LEU A 56 1.90 -12.50 1.78
N ASN A 57 1.21 -12.70 2.90
CA ASN A 57 1.41 -13.86 3.74
C ASN A 57 0.61 -15.03 3.15
N GLU A 58 1.18 -16.23 3.20
CA GLU A 58 0.50 -17.48 2.82
C GLU A 58 -0.66 -17.82 3.77
#